data_AF-A0A527Z7I1-F1
#
_entry.id   AF-A0A527Z7I1-F1
#
_cell.length_a   1.000
_cell.length_b   1.000
_cell.length_c   1.000
_cell.angle_alpha   90.00
_cell.angle_beta   90.00
_cell.angle_gamma   90.00
#
_symmetry.space_group_name_H-M   'P 1'
#
loop_
_entity.id
_entity.type
_entity.pdbx_description
1 polymer ?
#
loop_
_entity_poly.entity_id
_entity_poly.type
_entity_poly.pdbx_seq_one_letter_code
_entity_poly.pdbx_strand_id
1 'polypeptide(L)' 'MKLFDLDGDVALVTGAGSGIGQAIAIGLAEAGAD' A
#
# COMPACT_ATOMS: atom_id res chain seq x y z
N MET A 1 11.93 -12.39 -8.32
CA MET A 1 10.65 -12.33 -7.59
C MET A 1 10.85 -11.38 -6.42
N LYS A 2 10.19 -10.21 -6.44
CA LYS A 2 10.12 -9.35 -5.24
C LYS A 2 9.16 -10.04 -4.26
N LEU A 3 9.47 -10.02 -2.97
CA LEU A 3 8.70 -10.75 -1.96
C LEU A 3 7.30 -10.15 -1.70
N PHE A 4 7.02 -8.97 -2.26
CA PHE A 4 5.81 -8.18 -2.07
C PHE A 4 5.51 -7.37 -3.33
N ASP A 5 5.33 -8.06 -4.44
CA ASP A 5 4.84 -7.46 -5.68
C ASP A 5 3.31 -7.50 -5.63
N LEU A 6 2.68 -6.31 -5.67
CA LEU A 6 1.24 -6.12 -5.63
C LEU A 6 0.70 -5.56 -6.95
N ASP A 7 1.50 -5.57 -8.03
CA ASP A 7 1.08 -5.06 -9.34
C ASP A 7 -0.24 -5.74 -9.78
N GLY A 8 -1.29 -4.94 -9.94
CA GLY A 8 -2.62 -5.38 -10.38
C GLY A 8 -3.60 -5.74 -9.26
N ASP A 9 -3.19 -5.66 -7.99
CA ASP A 9 -4.07 -5.77 -6.83
C ASP A 9 -4.54 -4.39 -6.35
N VAL A 10 -5.76 -4.32 -5.80
CA VAL A 10 -6.33 -3.08 -5.23
C VAL A 10 -6.29 -3.15 -3.70
N ALA A 11 -5.77 -2.11 -3.04
CA ALA A 11 -5.64 -2.07 -1.59
C ALA A 11 -6.48 -0.96 -0.93
N LEU A 12 -7.38 -1.35 -0.03
CA LEU A 12 -8.15 -0.40 0.79
C LEU A 12 -7.48 -0.17 2.15
N VAL A 13 -7.05 1.05 2.41
CA VAL A 13 -6.53 1.46 3.72
C VAL A 13 -7.50 2.40 4.42
N THR A 14 -8.02 1.98 5.58
CA THR A 14 -8.85 2.83 6.43
C THR A 14 -7.98 3.64 7.40
N GLY A 15 -8.28 4.93 7.58
CA GLY A 15 -7.51 5.78 8.51
C GLY A 15 -6.15 6.24 7.97
N ALA A 16 -6.01 6.42 6.67
CA ALA A 16 -4.76 6.84 6.01
C ALA A 16 -4.44 8.35 6.13
N GLY A 17 -5.17 9.10 6.96
CA GLY A 17 -5.01 10.56 7.05
C GLY A 17 -3.71 11.03 7.70
N SER A 18 -3.05 10.20 8.52
CA SER A 18 -1.72 10.49 9.10
C SER A 18 -1.10 9.23 9.73
N GLY A 19 0.16 9.35 10.17
CA GLY A 19 0.83 8.35 11.00
C GLY A 19 0.97 7.00 10.30
N ILE A 20 0.66 5.92 11.02
CA ILE A 20 0.86 4.54 10.54
C ILE A 20 -0.02 4.24 9.33
N GLY A 21 -1.28 4.68 9.33
CA GLY A 21 -2.19 4.43 8.21
C GLY A 21 -1.68 5.06 6.91
N GLN A 22 -1.11 6.27 6.99
CA GLN A 22 -0.48 6.93 5.85
C GLN A 22 0.76 6.17 5.36
N ALA A 23 1.65 5.75 6.29
CA ALA A 23 2.84 5.00 5.94
C ALA A 23 2.50 3.65 5.27
N ILE A 24 1.45 2.97 5.74
CA ILE A 24 0.96 1.73 5.13
C ILE A 24 0.45 1.99 3.71
N ALA A 25 -0.39 3.02 3.51
CA ALA A 25 -0.92 3.35 2.18
C ALA A 25 0.19 3.65 1.17
N ILE A 26 1.22 4.39 1.58
CA ILE A 26 2.39 4.69 0.73
C ILE A 26 3.15 3.41 0.40
N GLY A 27 3.46 2.57 1.40
CA GLY A 27 4.23 1.33 1.16
C GLY A 27 3.49 0.35 0.26
N LEU A 28 2.16 0.28 0.33
CA LEU A 28 1.34 -0.55 -0.56
C LEU A 28 1.38 -0.02 -2.00
N ALA A 29 1.29 1.29 -2.20
CA ALA A 29 1.42 1.91 -3.53
C ALA A 29 2.83 1.72 -4.11
N GLU A 30 3.89 1.84 -3.30
CA GLU A 30 5.28 1.56 -3.72
C GLU A 30 5.51 0.09 -4.09
N ALA A 31 4.70 -0.82 -3.54
CA ALA A 31 4.70 -2.24 -3.86
C ALA A 31 3.88 -2.59 -5.12
N GLY A 32 3.16 -1.63 -5.71
CA GLY A 32 2.41 -1.81 -6.96
C GLY A 32 0.89 -1.88 -6.82
N ALA A 33 0.36 -1.76 -5.61
CA ALA A 33 -1.09 -1.77 -5.39
C ALA A 33 -1.75 -0.46 -5.84
N ASP A 34 -2.91 -0.57 -6.48
CA ASP A 34 -3.81 0.54 -6.81
C ASP A 34 -4.70 0.96 -5.63
#